data_AF-A0A7W0WWG8-F1
#
_entry.id   AF-A0A7W0WWG8-F1
#
_cell.length_a   1.000
_cell.length_b   1.000
_cell.length_c   1.000
_cell.angle_alpha   90.00
_cell.angle_beta   90.00
_cell.angle_gamma   90.00
#
_symmetry.space_group_name_H-M   'P 1'
#
loop_
_entity.id
_entity.type
_entity.pdbx_description
1 polymer ?
#
loop_
_entity_poly.entity_id
_entity_poly.type
_entity_poly.pdbx_seq_one_letter_code
_entity_poly.pdbx_strand_id
1 'polypeptide(L)'
;MRADAAPKPVTVFLDRGGRVVSEDVRIPRFGGGDRAWAGIVACVKDHYAPFQVDIVDQKPARGQFITAVIGGRASQLGLDDRWTNGVGPHSGRVIPNAIVFIFSKVGTGERDVSNLCAVTAHEVAHALGLDHSTKCGDIMSYWLDRCGTRRFMDAAAPCGEDEERDCADGHETQNSYRRLGQLVGFRAEPEPEPEEDSWDTPFQPADPY
;
A
#
# COMPACT_ATOMS: atom_id res chain seq x y z
N MET A 1 24.58 13.54 14.94
CA MET A 1 23.42 13.14 14.12
C MET A 1 23.94 12.89 12.72
N ARG A 2 23.86 11.66 12.20
CA ARG A 2 24.19 11.40 10.79
C ARG A 2 22.99 11.89 9.98
N ALA A 3 23.23 12.69 8.96
CA ALA A 3 22.19 13.00 7.98
C ALA A 3 21.76 11.67 7.36
N ASP A 4 20.49 11.31 7.52
CA ASP A 4 19.94 10.14 6.84
C ASP A 4 20.05 10.37 5.34
N ALA A 5 20.52 9.35 4.62
CA ALA A 5 20.64 9.43 3.17
C ALA A 5 19.26 9.69 2.56
N ALA A 6 19.21 10.55 1.53
CA ALA A 6 17.97 10.83 0.83
C ALA A 6 17.29 9.52 0.37
N PRO A 7 15.94 9.43 0.45
CA PRO A 7 15.20 8.26 0.02
C PRO A 7 15.55 7.90 -1.43
N LYS A 8 15.67 6.60 -1.72
CA LYS A 8 15.98 6.12 -3.08
C LYS A 8 14.68 5.76 -3.79
N PRO A 9 14.53 6.12 -5.07
CA PRO A 9 13.42 5.65 -5.87
C PRO A 9 13.31 4.12 -5.84
N VAL A 10 12.09 3.61 -5.76
CA VAL A 10 11.80 2.16 -5.72
C VAL A 10 11.03 1.76 -6.97
N THR A 11 11.42 0.66 -7.61
CA THR A 11 10.66 0.08 -8.73
C THR A 11 9.83 -1.09 -8.24
N VAL A 12 8.57 -1.14 -8.68
CA VAL A 12 7.64 -2.26 -8.44
C VAL A 12 7.22 -2.82 -9.78
N PHE A 13 7.53 -4.10 -10.00
CA PHE A 13 7.11 -4.86 -11.17
C PHE A 13 5.82 -5.63 -10.88
N LEU A 14 4.76 -5.33 -11.63
CA LEU A 14 3.51 -6.07 -11.62
C LEU A 14 3.62 -7.26 -12.59
N ASP A 15 3.57 -8.47 -12.05
CA ASP A 15 3.71 -9.72 -12.80
C ASP A 15 2.37 -10.43 -12.96
N ARG A 16 1.90 -10.55 -14.21
CA ARG A 16 0.71 -11.34 -14.58
C ARG A 16 1.01 -12.74 -15.09
N GLY A 17 2.28 -13.08 -15.27
CA GLY A 17 2.73 -14.31 -15.94
C GLY A 17 2.63 -15.57 -15.09
N GLY A 18 2.36 -15.43 -13.79
CA GLY A 18 2.40 -16.51 -12.82
C GLY A 18 3.82 -16.78 -12.32
N ARG A 19 3.93 -17.59 -11.26
CA ARG A 19 5.19 -17.78 -10.54
C ARG A 19 5.35 -19.22 -10.07
N VAL A 20 6.54 -19.79 -10.27
CA VAL A 20 6.98 -21.00 -9.56
C VAL A 20 7.58 -20.55 -8.24
N VAL A 21 7.06 -21.09 -7.13
CA VAL A 21 7.49 -20.77 -5.77
C VAL A 21 8.39 -21.89 -5.24
N SER A 22 8.03 -23.14 -5.51
CA SER A 22 8.84 -24.35 -5.28
C SER A 22 8.56 -25.39 -6.37
N GLU A 23 9.16 -26.57 -6.28
CA GLU A 23 8.91 -27.67 -7.24
C GLU A 23 7.41 -28.02 -7.34
N ASP A 24 6.70 -28.02 -6.21
CA ASP A 24 5.28 -28.40 -6.14
C ASP A 24 4.32 -27.20 -6.07
N VAL A 25 4.84 -26.00 -5.77
CA VAL A 25 4.00 -24.81 -5.58
C VAL A 25 4.14 -23.85 -6.75
N ARG A 26 3.03 -23.64 -7.45
CA ARG A 26 2.92 -22.70 -8.57
C ARG A 26 1.71 -21.79 -8.40
N ILE A 27 1.94 -20.49 -8.52
CA ILE A 27 0.91 -19.48 -8.72
C ILE A 27 0.62 -19.37 -10.23
N PRO A 28 -0.59 -19.72 -10.70
CA PRO A 28 -1.01 -19.57 -12.08
C PRO A 28 -1.02 -18.11 -12.50
N ARG A 29 -0.83 -17.88 -13.80
CA ARG A 29 -0.99 -16.55 -14.41
C ARG A 29 -2.36 -15.94 -14.12
N PHE A 30 -2.42 -14.62 -14.14
CA PHE A 30 -3.67 -13.88 -14.19
C PHE A 30 -4.49 -14.31 -15.42
N GLY A 31 -5.75 -14.69 -15.21
CA GLY A 31 -6.65 -15.13 -16.27
C GLY A 31 -7.48 -14.01 -16.91
N GLY A 32 -7.46 -12.80 -16.33
CA GLY A 32 -8.13 -11.63 -16.90
C GLY A 32 -7.49 -11.17 -18.22
N GLY A 33 -8.28 -10.52 -19.07
CA GLY A 33 -7.81 -9.97 -20.35
C GLY A 33 -7.00 -8.68 -20.21
N ASP A 34 -6.36 -8.26 -21.30
CA ASP A 34 -5.48 -7.07 -21.33
C ASP A 34 -6.15 -5.79 -20.83
N ARG A 35 -7.46 -5.62 -21.08
CA ARG A 35 -8.23 -4.49 -20.55
C ARG A 35 -8.27 -4.46 -19.03
N ALA A 36 -8.52 -5.61 -18.39
CA ALA A 36 -8.54 -5.70 -16.94
C ALA A 36 -7.14 -5.46 -16.37
N TRP A 37 -6.12 -6.06 -17.00
CA TRP A 37 -4.73 -5.84 -16.63
C TRP A 37 -4.32 -4.36 -16.70
N ALA A 38 -4.60 -3.69 -17.83
CA ALA A 38 -4.29 -2.27 -18.01
C ALA A 38 -5.02 -1.40 -16.96
N GLY A 39 -6.25 -1.76 -16.60
CA GLY A 39 -7.00 -1.11 -15.53
C GLY A 39 -6.33 -1.24 -14.16
N ILE A 40 -5.83 -2.44 -13.82
CA ILE A 40 -5.08 -2.67 -12.57
C ILE A 40 -3.79 -1.84 -12.58
N VAL A 41 -3.00 -1.92 -13.66
CA VAL A 41 -1.72 -1.19 -13.77
C VAL A 41 -1.93 0.32 -13.64
N ALA A 42 -2.93 0.89 -14.32
CA ALA A 42 -3.24 2.31 -14.24
C ALA A 42 -3.67 2.71 -12.82
N CYS A 43 -4.57 1.95 -12.21
CA CYS A 43 -5.05 2.25 -10.86
C CYS A 43 -3.95 2.17 -9.80
N VAL A 44 -3.04 1.19 -9.88
CA VAL A 44 -1.89 1.11 -8.97
C VAL A 44 -0.93 2.28 -9.20
N LYS A 45 -0.69 2.68 -10.45
CA LYS A 45 0.08 3.90 -10.77
C LYS A 45 -0.52 5.14 -10.11
N ASP A 46 -1.85 5.28 -10.14
CA ASP A 46 -2.53 6.43 -9.56
C ASP A 46 -2.37 6.50 -8.04
N HIS A 47 -2.46 5.36 -7.32
CA HIS A 47 -2.21 5.32 -5.87
C HIS A 47 -0.79 5.74 -5.50
N TYR A 48 0.19 5.37 -6.32
CA TYR A 48 1.61 5.64 -6.07
C TYR A 48 2.14 6.93 -6.71
N ALA A 49 1.31 7.65 -7.47
CA ALA A 49 1.70 8.86 -8.19
C ALA A 49 2.38 9.94 -7.31
N PRO A 50 2.04 10.13 -6.02
CA PRO A 50 2.73 11.11 -5.18
C PRO A 50 4.17 10.73 -4.81
N PHE A 51 4.54 9.46 -4.90
CA PHE A 51 5.78 8.91 -4.33
C PHE A 51 6.79 8.53 -5.40
N GLN A 52 8.08 8.49 -5.07
CA GLN A 52 9.14 8.02 -5.97
C GLN A 52 9.13 6.48 -6.10
N VAL A 53 7.95 5.94 -6.39
CA VAL A 53 7.69 4.52 -6.66
C VAL A 53 7.31 4.39 -8.13
N ASP A 54 8.13 3.71 -8.91
CA ASP A 54 7.88 3.44 -10.32
C ASP A 54 7.14 2.09 -10.47
N ILE A 55 5.86 2.17 -10.83
CA ILE A 55 5.05 0.99 -11.14
C ILE A 55 5.24 0.63 -12.62
N VAL A 56 5.73 -0.58 -12.87
CA VAL A 56 5.97 -1.11 -14.22
C VAL A 56 5.30 -2.47 -14.41
N ASP A 57 4.87 -2.79 -15.62
CA ASP A 57 4.30 -4.09 -16.01
C ASP A 57 5.17 -4.84 -17.03
N GLN A 58 6.36 -4.29 -17.31
CA GLN A 58 7.45 -4.97 -18.00
C GLN A 58 8.59 -5.21 -17.02
N LYS A 59 9.07 -6.46 -16.95
CA LYS A 59 10.10 -6.85 -16.00
C LYS A 59 11.40 -6.06 -16.23
N PRO A 60 11.94 -5.37 -15.22
CA PRO A 60 13.23 -4.71 -15.34
C PRO A 60 14.36 -5.71 -15.66
N ALA A 61 15.26 -5.33 -16.56
CA ALA A 61 16.38 -6.18 -16.97
C ALA A 61 17.50 -6.28 -15.90
N ARG A 62 17.58 -5.30 -15.00
CA ARG A 62 18.59 -5.19 -13.95
C ARG A 62 18.07 -4.31 -12.80
N GLY A 63 18.82 -4.29 -11.70
CA GLY A 63 18.49 -3.50 -10.50
C GLY A 63 17.62 -4.28 -9.52
N GLN A 64 17.36 -3.66 -8.37
CA GLN A 64 16.46 -4.20 -7.35
C GLN A 64 15.04 -3.68 -7.60
N PHE A 65 14.05 -4.57 -7.48
CA PHE A 65 12.64 -4.21 -7.63
C PHE A 65 11.76 -5.15 -6.83
N ILE A 66 10.65 -4.65 -6.31
CA ILE A 66 9.62 -5.48 -5.69
C ILE A 66 8.82 -6.15 -6.81
N THR A 67 8.45 -7.42 -6.64
CA THR A 67 7.60 -8.15 -7.60
C THR A 67 6.23 -8.40 -6.99
N ALA A 68 5.19 -7.82 -7.58
CA ALA A 68 3.79 -8.08 -7.23
C ALA A 68 3.22 -9.12 -8.20
N VAL A 69 3.10 -10.37 -7.75
CA VAL A 69 2.56 -11.48 -8.54
C VAL A 69 1.04 -11.47 -8.42
N ILE A 70 0.34 -11.17 -9.51
CA ILE A 70 -1.12 -11.14 -9.56
C ILE A 70 -1.60 -12.39 -10.29
N GLY A 71 -2.28 -13.29 -9.56
CA GLY A 71 -2.68 -14.58 -10.10
C GLY A 71 -3.10 -15.57 -9.02
N GLY A 72 -3.68 -16.71 -9.44
CA GLY A 72 -3.87 -17.86 -8.56
C GLY A 72 -4.80 -17.66 -7.35
N ARG A 73 -4.62 -18.54 -6.37
CA ARG A 73 -5.40 -18.70 -5.14
C ARG A 73 -4.46 -18.77 -3.93
N ALA A 74 -4.95 -18.35 -2.77
CA ALA A 74 -4.19 -18.35 -1.52
C ALA A 74 -3.87 -19.79 -1.06
N SER A 75 -4.79 -20.72 -1.29
CA SER A 75 -4.67 -22.15 -1.02
C SER A 75 -3.47 -22.82 -1.69
N GLN A 76 -2.92 -22.22 -2.74
CA GLN A 76 -1.71 -22.71 -3.40
C GLN A 76 -0.46 -22.49 -2.54
N LEU A 77 -0.50 -21.53 -1.62
CA LEU A 77 0.49 -21.33 -0.57
C LEU A 77 0.07 -21.94 0.78
N GLY A 78 -1.01 -22.72 0.81
CA GLY A 78 -1.56 -23.29 2.05
C GLY A 78 -2.36 -22.29 2.91
N LEU A 79 -2.78 -21.16 2.34
CA LEU A 79 -3.59 -20.14 3.02
C LEU A 79 -5.09 -20.32 2.73
N ASP A 80 -5.98 -19.70 3.49
CA ASP A 80 -7.43 -19.83 3.29
C ASP A 80 -7.93 -18.86 2.20
N ASP A 81 -8.49 -19.42 1.13
CA ASP A 81 -9.08 -18.68 0.00
C ASP A 81 -10.25 -17.76 0.40
N ARG A 82 -10.85 -17.95 1.58
CA ARG A 82 -11.98 -17.14 2.07
C ARG A 82 -11.55 -15.82 2.68
N TRP A 83 -10.33 -15.76 3.22
CA TRP A 83 -9.87 -14.64 4.05
C TRP A 83 -8.62 -13.96 3.50
N THR A 84 -7.90 -14.60 2.58
CA THR A 84 -6.62 -14.10 2.09
C THR A 84 -6.69 -13.69 0.62
N ASN A 85 -6.78 -12.38 0.38
CA ASN A 85 -6.71 -11.81 -0.98
C ASN A 85 -5.27 -11.48 -1.42
N GLY A 86 -4.37 -11.29 -0.47
CA GLY A 86 -2.96 -11.02 -0.74
C GLY A 86 -2.08 -11.45 0.44
N VAL A 87 -0.78 -11.53 0.19
CA VAL A 87 0.23 -11.74 1.24
C VAL A 87 1.59 -11.23 0.79
N GLY A 88 2.32 -10.60 1.70
CA GLY A 88 3.65 -10.07 1.47
C GLY A 88 4.47 -9.97 2.75
N PRO A 89 5.80 -9.85 2.66
CA PRO A 89 6.63 -9.54 3.81
C PRO A 89 6.44 -8.08 4.24
N HIS A 90 6.54 -7.82 5.55
CA HIS A 90 6.54 -6.49 6.14
C HIS A 90 7.66 -6.40 7.19
N SER A 91 8.24 -5.21 7.36
CA SER A 91 9.33 -4.99 8.34
C SER A 91 9.42 -3.56 8.91
N GLY A 92 8.43 -2.70 8.64
CA GLY A 92 8.52 -1.26 8.91
C GLY A 92 9.53 -0.50 8.03
N ARG A 93 10.17 -1.18 7.07
CA ARG A 93 11.19 -0.63 6.16
C ARG A 93 10.94 -1.16 4.74
N VAL A 94 11.49 -0.46 3.74
CA VAL A 94 11.53 -0.97 2.36
C VAL A 94 12.32 -2.27 2.31
N ILE A 95 11.72 -3.31 1.73
CA ILE A 95 12.32 -4.64 1.55
C ILE A 95 12.70 -4.81 0.06
N PRO A 96 13.97 -4.59 -0.32
CA PRO A 96 14.39 -4.73 -1.71
C PRO A 96 14.19 -6.17 -2.19
N ASN A 97 13.75 -6.34 -3.44
CA ASN A 97 13.47 -7.66 -4.04
C ASN A 97 12.38 -8.49 -3.35
N ALA A 98 11.54 -7.86 -2.51
CA ALA A 98 10.37 -8.53 -1.96
C ALA A 98 9.46 -9.07 -3.07
N ILE A 99 8.81 -10.19 -2.77
CA ILE A 99 7.75 -10.76 -3.59
C ILE A 99 6.48 -10.67 -2.76
N VAL A 100 5.46 -10.05 -3.34
CA VAL A 100 4.11 -9.99 -2.77
C VAL A 100 3.16 -10.71 -3.71
N PHE A 101 2.18 -11.41 -3.16
CA PHE A 101 1.21 -12.19 -3.91
C PHE A 101 -0.17 -11.55 -3.78
N ILE A 102 -0.85 -11.41 -4.91
CA ILE A 102 -2.21 -10.92 -5.02
C ILE A 102 -3.02 -12.02 -5.69
N PHE A 103 -3.90 -12.66 -4.92
CA PHE A 103 -4.63 -13.83 -5.34
C PHE A 103 -5.86 -13.42 -6.16
N SER A 104 -5.75 -13.55 -7.48
CA SER A 104 -6.78 -13.04 -8.39
C SER A 104 -8.04 -13.91 -8.48
N LYS A 105 -7.97 -15.17 -8.04
CA LYS A 105 -9.05 -16.17 -8.15
C LYS A 105 -9.81 -16.39 -6.85
N VAL A 106 -9.63 -15.52 -5.87
CA VAL A 106 -10.38 -15.47 -4.60
C VAL A 106 -11.21 -14.18 -4.52
N GLY A 107 -12.00 -14.04 -3.45
CA GLY A 107 -12.88 -12.88 -3.26
C GLY A 107 -13.82 -12.66 -4.44
N THR A 108 -13.81 -11.43 -4.98
CA THR A 108 -14.63 -10.99 -6.12
C THR A 108 -14.07 -11.41 -7.49
N GLY A 109 -12.88 -12.00 -7.53
CA GLY A 109 -12.29 -12.62 -8.71
C GLY A 109 -11.69 -11.67 -9.75
N GLU A 110 -11.23 -12.25 -10.86
CA GLU A 110 -10.34 -11.60 -11.85
C GLU A 110 -10.95 -10.44 -12.65
N ARG A 111 -12.26 -10.22 -12.51
CA ARG A 111 -12.98 -9.12 -13.19
C ARG A 111 -13.11 -7.88 -12.33
N ASP A 112 -12.86 -7.99 -11.03
CA ASP A 112 -12.94 -6.86 -10.11
C ASP A 112 -11.61 -6.10 -10.08
N VAL A 113 -11.44 -5.23 -11.07
CA VAL A 113 -10.26 -4.37 -11.23
C VAL A 113 -10.06 -3.47 -10.00
N SER A 114 -11.13 -2.99 -9.38
CA SER A 114 -11.06 -2.10 -8.22
C SER A 114 -10.48 -2.83 -7.02
N ASN A 115 -11.00 -4.02 -6.72
CA ASN A 115 -10.48 -4.83 -5.62
C ASN A 115 -9.04 -5.27 -5.87
N LEU A 116 -8.72 -5.77 -7.07
CA LEU A 116 -7.35 -6.20 -7.39
C LEU A 116 -6.35 -5.04 -7.36
N CYS A 117 -6.75 -3.85 -7.80
CA CYS A 117 -5.95 -2.64 -7.67
C CYS A 117 -5.64 -2.35 -6.20
N ALA A 118 -6.67 -2.31 -5.36
CA ALA A 118 -6.52 -1.97 -3.95
C ALA A 118 -5.67 -3.00 -3.19
N VAL A 119 -5.91 -4.29 -3.40
CA VAL A 119 -5.08 -5.35 -2.80
C VAL A 119 -3.64 -5.25 -3.30
N THR A 120 -3.42 -4.98 -4.60
CA THR A 120 -2.06 -4.77 -5.11
C THR A 120 -1.39 -3.58 -4.46
N ALA A 121 -2.09 -2.45 -4.31
CA ALA A 121 -1.54 -1.29 -3.65
C ALA A 121 -1.20 -1.55 -2.18
N HIS A 122 -2.10 -2.23 -1.47
CA HIS A 122 -1.94 -2.64 -0.07
C HIS A 122 -0.73 -3.55 0.15
N GLU A 123 -0.63 -4.65 -0.61
CA GLU A 123 0.47 -5.60 -0.46
C GLU A 123 1.83 -5.00 -0.83
N VAL A 124 1.87 -4.19 -1.89
CA VAL A 124 3.10 -3.45 -2.25
C VAL A 124 3.50 -2.51 -1.11
N ALA A 125 2.55 -1.85 -0.45
CA ALA A 125 2.83 -0.93 0.63
C ALA A 125 3.42 -1.62 1.87
N HIS A 126 3.03 -2.86 2.16
CA HIS A 126 3.73 -3.68 3.16
C HIS A 126 5.21 -3.88 2.86
N ALA A 127 5.54 -4.23 1.62
CA ALA A 127 6.93 -4.38 1.18
C ALA A 127 7.70 -3.04 1.15
N LEU A 128 6.99 -1.91 1.10
CA LEU A 128 7.55 -0.57 1.24
C LEU A 128 7.65 -0.11 2.70
N GLY A 129 7.12 -0.88 3.64
CA GLY A 129 7.29 -0.66 5.08
C GLY A 129 6.05 -0.15 5.81
N LEU A 130 4.88 -0.09 5.17
CA LEU A 130 3.63 0.29 5.85
C LEU A 130 3.00 -0.90 6.57
N ASP A 131 2.49 -0.64 7.77
CA ASP A 131 1.65 -1.57 8.53
C ASP A 131 0.17 -1.33 8.20
N HIS A 132 -0.71 -2.24 8.63
CA HIS A 132 -2.15 -2.05 8.59
C HIS A 132 -2.56 -0.80 9.39
N SER A 133 -3.63 -0.16 8.94
CA SER A 133 -4.20 1.04 9.55
C SER A 133 -5.68 0.83 9.85
N THR A 134 -6.13 1.23 11.03
CA THR A 134 -7.56 1.23 11.36
C THR A 134 -8.31 2.42 10.75
N LYS A 135 -7.61 3.31 10.03
CA LYS A 135 -8.22 4.47 9.37
C LYS A 135 -9.11 4.04 8.20
N CYS A 136 -10.41 4.21 8.40
CA CYS A 136 -11.43 4.14 7.35
C CYS A 136 -11.02 4.92 6.08
N GLY A 137 -10.99 4.22 4.95
CA GLY A 137 -10.60 4.77 3.64
C GLY A 137 -9.10 4.76 3.35
N ASP A 138 -8.25 4.41 4.33
CA ASP A 138 -6.84 4.18 4.07
C ASP A 138 -6.64 2.90 3.24
N ILE A 139 -5.71 2.93 2.29
CA ILE A 139 -5.37 1.75 1.48
C ILE A 139 -4.83 0.60 2.34
N MET A 140 -4.24 0.91 3.50
CA MET A 140 -3.73 -0.06 4.48
C MET A 140 -4.80 -0.59 5.44
N SER A 141 -6.06 -0.22 5.24
CA SER A 141 -7.17 -0.61 6.12
C SER A 141 -7.96 -1.79 5.57
N TYR A 142 -8.53 -2.64 6.43
CA TYR A 142 -9.51 -3.66 6.02
C TYR A 142 -10.91 -3.10 5.77
N TRP A 143 -11.14 -1.82 6.11
CA TRP A 143 -12.42 -1.13 6.05
C TRP A 143 -12.68 -0.56 4.64
N LEU A 144 -12.47 -1.44 3.66
CA LEU A 144 -12.19 -1.13 2.26
C LEU A 144 -13.40 -0.65 1.45
N ASP A 145 -14.62 -0.98 1.85
CA ASP A 145 -15.85 -0.74 1.07
C ASP A 145 -16.86 0.21 1.75
N ARG A 146 -16.67 0.54 3.03
CA ARG A 146 -17.60 1.37 3.80
C ARG A 146 -17.27 2.86 3.78
N CYS A 147 -16.11 3.21 3.23
CA CYS A 147 -15.45 4.49 3.45
C CYS A 147 -15.22 5.31 2.17
N GLY A 148 -15.77 4.87 1.03
CA GLY A 148 -15.55 5.50 -0.27
C GLY A 148 -14.21 5.13 -0.91
N THR A 149 -13.66 6.05 -1.72
CA THR A 149 -12.42 5.81 -2.47
C THR A 149 -11.22 5.64 -1.53
N ARG A 150 -10.45 4.58 -1.76
CA ARG A 150 -9.27 4.22 -0.98
C ARG A 150 -8.07 5.08 -1.40
N ARG A 151 -7.22 5.47 -0.47
CA ARG A 151 -5.95 6.17 -0.73
C ARG A 151 -5.01 6.04 0.45
N PHE A 152 -3.72 6.28 0.26
CA PHE A 152 -2.83 6.55 1.38
C PHE A 152 -3.35 7.82 2.08
N MET A 153 -3.77 7.72 3.33
CA MET A 153 -4.35 8.83 4.07
C MET A 153 -3.25 9.63 4.75
N ASP A 154 -3.31 10.94 4.59
CA ASP A 154 -2.51 11.89 5.36
C ASP A 154 -3.20 12.17 6.70
N ALA A 155 -3.23 11.15 7.55
CA ALA A 155 -3.76 11.22 8.90
C ALA A 155 -3.11 10.14 9.76
N ALA A 156 -2.64 10.50 10.96
CA ALA A 156 -2.20 9.51 11.93
C ALA A 156 -3.38 8.66 12.40
N ALA A 157 -3.20 7.35 12.44
CA ALA A 157 -4.17 6.41 12.97
C ALA A 157 -3.47 5.20 13.63
N PRO A 158 -4.12 4.55 14.61
CA PRO A 158 -3.62 3.31 15.17
C PRO A 158 -3.41 2.25 14.09
N CYS A 159 -2.41 1.40 14.30
CA CYS A 159 -2.21 0.26 13.44
C CYS A 159 -3.14 -0.89 13.84
N GLY A 160 -3.38 -1.81 12.90
CA GLY A 160 -4.20 -3.00 13.15
C GLY A 160 -5.22 -3.31 12.07
N GLU A 161 -5.78 -4.51 12.19
CA GLU A 161 -6.71 -5.13 11.26
C GLU A 161 -8.17 -4.84 11.68
N ASP A 162 -8.61 -5.55 12.73
CA ASP A 162 -9.94 -5.43 13.34
C ASP A 162 -9.87 -4.79 14.75
N GLU A 163 -8.70 -4.84 15.39
CA GLU A 163 -8.42 -4.26 16.70
C GLU A 163 -7.18 -3.35 16.61
N GLU A 164 -7.18 -2.27 17.39
CA GLU A 164 -6.06 -1.35 17.46
C GLU A 164 -4.88 -1.98 18.21
N ARG A 165 -3.67 -1.76 17.68
CA ARG A 165 -2.41 -2.17 18.27
C ARG A 165 -1.32 -1.16 17.92
N ASP A 166 -0.22 -1.22 18.66
CA ASP A 166 1.01 -0.55 18.26
C ASP A 166 1.42 -1.04 16.86
N CYS A 167 1.97 -0.12 16.08
CA CYS A 167 2.55 -0.39 14.78
C CYS A 167 3.78 -1.29 14.92
N ALA A 168 4.02 -2.13 13.92
CA ALA A 168 5.09 -3.12 13.93
C ALA A 168 6.51 -2.50 14.03
N ASP A 169 6.64 -1.20 13.77
CA ASP A 169 7.88 -0.43 13.96
C ASP A 169 8.02 0.23 15.34
N GLY A 170 7.08 -0.05 16.26
CA GLY A 170 7.10 0.38 17.66
C GLY A 170 6.47 1.74 17.92
N HIS A 171 5.85 2.37 16.91
CA HIS A 171 5.06 3.59 17.09
C HIS A 171 3.60 3.28 17.43
N GLU A 172 2.92 4.15 18.17
CA GLU A 172 1.48 3.98 18.51
C GLU A 172 0.56 4.16 17.28
N THR A 173 1.00 4.96 16.31
CA THR A 173 0.21 5.30 15.12
C THR A 173 1.06 5.37 13.87
N GLN A 174 0.42 5.24 12.71
CA GLN A 174 1.01 5.44 11.40
C GLN A 174 0.16 6.43 10.60
N ASN A 175 0.81 7.40 9.95
CA ASN A 175 0.24 8.16 8.84
C ASN A 175 0.79 7.55 7.54
N SER A 176 -0.04 6.82 6.79
CA SER A 176 0.42 6.01 5.66
C SER A 176 1.00 6.87 4.54
N TYR A 177 0.43 8.05 4.26
CA TYR A 177 0.92 8.97 3.24
C TYR A 177 2.31 9.53 3.62
N ARG A 178 2.45 10.08 4.83
CA ARG A 178 3.72 10.67 5.28
C ARG A 178 4.79 9.60 5.47
N ARG A 179 4.45 8.46 6.06
CA ARG A 179 5.38 7.35 6.28
C ARG A 179 5.93 6.80 4.98
N LEU A 180 5.06 6.56 4.00
CA LEU A 180 5.50 6.07 2.69
C LEU A 180 6.44 7.09 2.02
N GLY A 181 6.05 8.37 2.02
CA GLY A 181 6.89 9.44 1.48
C GLY A 181 8.24 9.61 2.18
N GLN A 182 8.33 9.37 3.49
CA GLN A 182 9.61 9.33 4.20
C GLN A 182 10.49 8.16 3.76
N LEU A 183 9.89 6.99 3.52
CA LEU A 183 10.63 5.76 3.19
C LEU A 183 11.14 5.75 1.74
N VAL A 184 10.35 6.28 0.80
CA VAL A 184 10.67 6.19 -0.64
C VAL A 184 10.88 7.54 -1.31
N GLY A 185 10.50 8.65 -0.65
CA GLY A 185 10.54 10.00 -1.22
C GLY A 185 9.23 10.38 -1.91
N PHE A 186 8.93 11.68 -1.94
CA PHE A 186 7.85 12.24 -2.75
C PHE A 186 8.36 12.67 -4.14
N ARG A 187 7.52 12.56 -5.19
CA ARG A 187 7.83 13.07 -6.54
C ARG A 187 7.74 14.58 -6.63
N ALA A 188 6.83 15.17 -5.85
CA ALA A 188 6.73 16.61 -5.61
C ALA A 188 6.62 16.79 -4.10
N GLU A 189 7.30 17.81 -3.53
CA GLU A 189 7.17 18.10 -2.10
C GLU A 189 5.68 18.25 -1.74
N PRO A 190 5.20 17.53 -0.71
CA PRO A 190 3.82 17.69 -0.27
C PRO A 190 3.64 19.13 0.21
N GLU A 191 2.50 19.75 -0.14
CA GLU A 191 2.13 21.04 0.42
C GLU A 191 2.19 20.93 1.97
N PRO A 192 2.78 21.90 2.68
CA PRO A 192 2.74 21.90 4.13
C PRO A 192 1.29 21.87 4.58
N GLU A 193 0.97 21.10 5.63
CA GLU A 193 -0.36 21.19 6.22
C GLU A 193 -0.61 22.65 6.61
N PRO A 194 -1.80 23.20 6.35
CA PRO A 194 -2.14 24.50 6.90
C PRO A 194 -1.96 24.41 8.41
N GLU A 195 -1.13 25.28 8.99
CA GLU A 195 -1.08 25.44 10.44
C GLU A 195 -2.53 25.65 10.91
N GLU A 196 -3.02 24.80 11.82
CA GLU A 196 -4.30 25.05 12.46
C GLU A 196 -4.17 26.40 13.17
N ASP A 197 -4.71 27.43 12.53
CA ASP A 197 -4.67 28.81 12.98
C ASP A 197 -5.40 28.87 14.32
N SER A 198 -4.63 28.83 15.41
CA SER A 198 -5.13 28.80 16.78
C SER A 198 -5.67 30.19 17.16
N TRP A 199 -6.78 30.59 16.56
CA TRP A 199 -7.52 31.80 16.92
C TRP A 199 -8.85 31.44 17.57
N ASP A 200 -8.79 30.69 18.66
CA ASP A 200 -9.87 30.60 19.66
C ASP A 200 -9.32 31.06 21.02
N THR A 201 -8.87 32.30 21.10
CA THR A 201 -8.94 33.05 22.36
C THR A 201 -10.24 33.85 22.34
N PRO A 202 -11.22 33.57 23.22
CA PRO A 202 -12.42 34.37 23.31
C PRO A 202 -12.05 35.80 23.69
N PHE A 203 -12.59 36.76 22.94
CA PHE A 203 -12.52 38.19 23.21
C PHE A 203 -13.07 38.45 24.62
N GLN A 204 -12.21 38.81 25.58
CA GLN A 204 -12.67 39.34 26.87
C GLN A 204 -13.13 40.79 26.64
N PRO A 205 -14.41 41.13 26.84
CA PRO A 205 -14.82 42.53 26.82
C PRO A 205 -14.18 43.26 28.00
N ALA A 206 -13.62 44.43 27.74
CA ALA A 206 -13.05 45.29 28.77
C ALA A 206 -14.16 45.78 29.72
N ASP A 207 -13.91 45.68 31.02
CA ASP A 207 -14.77 46.24 32.07
C ASP A 207 -14.89 47.76 31.92
N PRO A 208 -16.11 48.34 31.96
CA PRO A 208 -16.26 49.77 32.12
C PRO A 208 -16.13 50.15 33.60
N TYR A 209 -15.28 51.15 33.85
CA TYR A 209 -15.26 51.93 35.10
C TYR A 209 -16.59 52.64 35.34
#